data_AF-M1ADP2-F1
#
_entry.id   AF-M1ADP2-F1
#
_cell.length_a   1.000
_cell.length_b   1.000
_cell.length_c   1.000
_cell.angle_alpha   90.00
_cell.angle_beta   90.00
_cell.angle_gamma   90.00
#
_symmetry.space_group_name_H-M   'P 1'
#
loop_
_entity.id
_entity.type
_entity.pdbx_description
1 polymer ?
#
loop_
_entity_poly.entity_id
_entity_poly.type
_entity_poly.pdbx_seq_one_letter_code
_entity_poly.pdbx_strand_id
1 'polypeptide(L)'
;MKKFYQSRKSQRVVAVSVIGNKIPLYGGGASLSTPSGATPLPVPLKLNFKLRSRAYVLGKVVKPKFYKTIDCLLTLHPQKMNAAISLKNCTYT
;
A
#
# COMPACT_ATOMS: atom_id res chain seq x y z
N MET A 1 10.60 -3.88 8.19
CA MET A 1 11.41 -2.79 7.62
C MET A 1 12.70 -2.64 8.40
N LYS A 2 13.85 -2.50 7.73
CA LYS A 2 15.11 -2.15 8.40
C LYS A 2 14.98 -0.75 9.01
N LYS A 3 15.43 -0.56 10.25
CA LYS A 3 15.51 0.77 10.85
C LYS A 3 16.46 1.60 9.99
N PHE A 4 16.05 2.80 9.60
CA PHE A 4 16.90 3.71 8.84
C PHE A 4 17.00 5.05 9.57
N TYR A 5 18.14 5.70 9.41
CA TYR A 5 18.39 7.06 9.86
C TYR A 5 18.60 7.93 8.62
N GLN A 6 18.02 9.12 8.60
CA GLN A 6 18.12 10.08 7.51
C GLN A 6 18.46 11.44 8.11
N SER A 7 19.48 12.10 7.57
CA SER A 7 19.89 13.42 8.06
C SER A 7 18.89 14.50 7.60
N ARG A 8 18.86 15.63 8.31
CA ARG A 8 17.83 16.68 8.11
C ARG A 8 17.77 17.26 6.69
N LYS A 9 18.89 17.24 5.95
CA LYS A 9 18.98 17.80 4.58
C LYS A 9 19.09 16.73 3.50
N SER A 10 19.04 15.44 3.84
CA SER A 10 19.09 14.39 2.83
C SER A 10 17.70 13.94 2.42
N GLN A 11 17.57 13.54 1.16
CA GLN A 11 16.41 12.83 0.64
C GLN A 11 16.83 11.39 0.32
N ARG A 12 15.94 10.43 0.57
CA ARG A 12 16.15 9.02 0.27
C ARG A 12 14.86 8.41 -0.22
N VAL A 13 14.92 7.75 -1.37
CA VAL A 13 13.82 6.92 -1.85
C VAL A 13 13.88 5.58 -1.13
N VAL A 14 12.74 5.15 -0.56
CA VAL A 14 12.62 3.86 0.13
C VAL A 14 11.57 3.02 -0.60
N ALA A 15 11.99 1.88 -1.12
CA ALA A 15 11.08 0.88 -1.67
C ALA A 15 10.57 -0.02 -0.55
N VAL A 16 9.24 -0.18 -0.44
CA VAL A 16 8.59 -1.06 0.53
C VAL A 16 7.65 -1.98 -0.22
N SER A 17 7.80 -3.29 0.00
CA SER A 17 6.83 -4.27 -0.49
C SER A 17 5.71 -4.43 0.55
N VAL A 18 4.47 -4.23 0.10
CA VAL A 18 3.27 -4.49 0.89
C VAL A 18 2.65 -5.78 0.33
N ILE A 19 2.62 -6.82 1.15
CA ILE A 19 2.11 -8.13 0.77
C ILE A 19 0.85 -8.39 1.58
N GLY A 20 -0.27 -8.60 0.90
CA GLY A 20 -1.49 -9.11 1.52
C GLY A 20 -1.57 -10.62 1.31
N ASN A 21 -1.68 -11.37 2.41
CA ASN A 21 -1.86 -12.82 2.37
C ASN A 21 -3.29 -13.17 2.80
N LYS A 22 -3.97 -14.04 2.03
CA LYS A 22 -5.35 -14.47 2.30
C LYS A 22 -6.31 -13.30 2.53
N ILE A 23 -6.27 -12.29 1.65
CA ILE A 23 -7.17 -11.13 1.73
C ILE A 23 -8.60 -11.62 1.46
N PRO A 24 -9.54 -11.50 2.42
CA PRO A 24 -10.91 -11.95 2.20
C PRO A 24 -11.60 -11.02 1.19
N LEU A 25 -12.19 -11.61 0.15
CA LEU A 25 -12.96 -10.90 -0.88
C LEU A 25 -14.44 -11.25 -0.75
N TYR A 26 -15.09 -10.69 0.28
CA TYR A 26 -16.51 -10.90 0.53
C TYR A 26 -17.34 -10.42 -0.65
N GLY A 27 -18.09 -11.31 -1.30
CA GLY A 27 -18.90 -11.01 -2.49
C GLY A 27 -18.10 -10.72 -3.78
N GLY A 28 -16.84 -10.27 -3.65
CA GLY A 28 -15.95 -9.98 -4.77
C GLY A 28 -15.14 -11.17 -5.28
N GLY A 29 -15.12 -12.32 -4.60
CA GLY A 29 -14.40 -13.51 -5.09
C GLY A 29 -14.99 -14.11 -6.38
N ALA A 30 -16.31 -13.99 -6.55
CA ALA A 30 -17.03 -14.52 -7.72
C ALA A 30 -16.64 -13.83 -9.03
N SER A 31 -16.22 -12.57 -8.99
CA SER A 31 -15.73 -11.84 -10.17
C SER A 31 -14.29 -12.22 -10.55
N LEU A 32 -13.50 -12.78 -9.64
CA LEU A 32 -12.15 -13.29 -9.96
C LEU A 32 -12.16 -14.74 -10.49
N SER A 33 -13.18 -15.52 -10.17
CA SER A 33 -13.29 -16.93 -10.53
C SER A 33 -14.58 -17.17 -11.30
N THR A 34 -14.53 -16.97 -12.63
CA THR A 34 -15.66 -17.29 -13.49
C THR A 34 -15.65 -18.77 -13.90
N PRO A 35 -16.83 -19.43 -13.97
CA PRO A 35 -16.97 -20.74 -14.62
C PRO A 35 -16.54 -20.64 -16.08
N SER A 36 -16.10 -21.77 -16.67
CA SER A 36 -15.59 -21.82 -18.05
C SER A 36 -16.58 -21.19 -19.03
N GLY A 37 -16.21 -20.05 -19.61
CA GLY A 37 -17.00 -19.35 -20.63
C GLY A 37 -17.34 -17.88 -20.31
N ALA A 38 -17.19 -17.44 -19.05
CA ALA A 38 -17.42 -16.03 -18.68
C ALA A 38 -16.12 -15.27 -18.43
N THR A 39 -16.04 -14.02 -18.90
CA THR A 39 -14.88 -13.14 -18.68
C THR A 39 -14.84 -12.67 -17.23
N PRO A 40 -13.76 -12.93 -16.48
CA PRO A 40 -13.67 -12.53 -15.08
C PRO A 40 -13.60 -10.99 -14.99
N LEU A 41 -14.38 -10.42 -14.06
CA LEU A 41 -14.58 -8.97 -13.95
C LEU A 41 -13.52 -8.32 -13.04
N PRO A 42 -13.09 -7.07 -13.34
CA PRO A 42 -12.21 -6.32 -12.46
C PRO A 42 -12.85 -6.05 -11.09
N VAL A 43 -12.04 -6.12 -10.03
CA VAL A 43 -12.48 -5.85 -8.65
C VAL A 43 -11.84 -4.57 -8.11
N PRO A 44 -12.62 -3.53 -7.78
CA PRO A 44 -12.11 -2.34 -7.12
C PRO A 44 -11.76 -2.65 -5.67
N LEU A 45 -10.57 -2.23 -5.25
CA LEU A 45 -10.02 -2.41 -3.92
C LEU A 45 -9.50 -1.06 -3.40
N LYS A 46 -9.54 -0.90 -2.08
CA LYS A 46 -8.91 0.23 -1.38
C LYS A 46 -7.75 -0.29 -0.54
N LEU A 47 -6.54 0.17 -0.86
CA LEU A 47 -5.35 -0.09 -0.07
C LEU A 47 -5.14 1.06 0.92
N ASN A 48 -5.29 0.77 2.21
CA ASN A 48 -5.01 1.71 3.31
C ASN A 48 -3.82 1.22 4.12
N PHE A 49 -2.83 2.08 4.33
CA PHE A 49 -1.74 1.81 5.26
C PHE A 49 -1.22 3.09 5.91
N LYS A 50 -0.63 2.95 7.12
CA LYS A 50 -0.07 4.06 7.89
C LYS A 50 1.45 3.98 7.95
N LEU A 51 2.11 4.99 7.40
CA LEU A 51 3.53 5.23 7.57
C LEU A 51 3.78 5.92 8.92
N ARG A 52 4.63 5.28 9.74
CA ARG A 52 5.05 5.82 11.03
C ARG A 52 6.53 6.16 10.99
N SER A 53 6.87 7.41 11.21
CA SER A 53 8.26 7.86 11.31
C SER A 53 8.52 8.55 12.66
N ARG A 54 9.80 8.61 13.05
CA ARG A 54 10.27 9.29 14.26
C ARG A 54 11.45 10.16 13.88
N ALA A 55 11.48 11.38 14.37
CA ALA A 55 12.64 12.27 14.24
C ALA A 55 13.08 12.78 15.61
N TYR A 56 14.34 13.19 15.69
CA TYR A 56 14.89 13.91 16.84
C TYR A 56 14.95 15.39 16.45
N VAL A 57 13.99 16.18 16.92
CA VAL A 57 13.87 17.59 16.51
C VAL A 57 14.71 18.49 17.42
N LEU A 58 14.84 18.13 18.71
CA LEU A 58 15.68 18.79 19.71
C LEU A 58 16.50 17.75 20.48
N GLY A 59 17.54 17.23 19.81
CA GLY A 59 18.37 16.15 20.38
C GLY A 59 17.56 14.90 20.76
N LYS A 60 18.02 14.14 21.76
CA LYS A 60 17.30 12.95 22.25
C LYS A 60 16.13 13.28 23.18
N VAL A 61 15.93 14.55 23.53
CA VAL A 61 14.91 15.01 24.49
C VAL A 61 13.51 14.96 23.86
N VAL A 62 13.38 15.45 22.63
CA VAL A 62 12.08 15.53 21.94
C VAL A 62 12.07 14.61 20.73
N LYS A 63 11.27 13.54 20.81
CA LYS A 63 11.15 12.50 19.78
C LYS A 63 9.72 12.40 19.24
N PRO A 64 9.26 13.37 18.43
CA PRO A 64 7.92 13.34 17.86
C PRO A 64 7.72 12.10 16.98
N LYS A 65 6.48 11.65 16.96
CA LYS A 65 6.00 10.57 16.09
C LYS A 65 5.18 11.23 14.99
N PHE A 66 5.57 10.99 13.75
CA PHE A 66 4.79 11.43 12.59
C PHE A 66 4.05 10.23 12.03
N TYR A 67 2.79 10.46 11.69
CA TYR A 67 1.94 9.48 11.05
C TYR A 67 1.49 10.07 9.72
N LYS A 68 1.62 9.28 8.66
CA LYS A 68 1.06 9.57 7.36
C LYS A 68 0.21 8.40 6.92
N THR A 69 -1.06 8.65 6.67
CA THR A 69 -1.99 7.64 6.17
C THR A 69 -2.02 7.75 4.66
N ILE A 70 -1.81 6.63 3.99
CA ILE A 70 -1.84 6.51 2.55
C ILE A 70 -3.05 5.68 2.19
N ASP A 71 -3.91 6.27 1.38
CA ASP A 71 -5.12 5.66 0.86
C ASP A 71 -5.02 5.62 -0.66
N CYS A 72 -5.01 4.42 -1.24
CA CYS A 72 -4.94 4.22 -2.68
C CYS A 72 -6.14 3.42 -3.18
N LEU A 73 -6.73 3.87 -4.28
CA LEU A 73 -7.74 3.12 -5.01
C LEU A 73 -7.07 2.33 -6.14
N LEU A 74 -7.36 1.04 -6.24
CA LEU A 74 -6.80 0.16 -7.25
C LEU A 74 -7.83 -0.84 -7.78
N THR A 75 -7.70 -1.23 -9.03
CA THR A 75 -8.59 -2.21 -9.68
C THR A 75 -7.80 -3.48 -10.00
N LEU A 76 -8.16 -4.56 -9.33
CA LEU A 76 -7.56 -5.86 -9.54
C LEU A 76 -8.17 -6.51 -10.78
N HIS A 77 -7.34 -6.76 -11.78
CA HIS A 77 -7.75 -7.43 -13.00
C HIS A 77 -7.36 -8.91 -12.93
N PRO A 78 -8.31 -9.85 -13.05
CA PRO A 78 -8.04 -11.28 -12.97
C PRO A 78 -7.02 -11.77 -14.01
N GLN A 79 -7.02 -11.16 -15.20
CA GLN A 79 -6.07 -11.45 -16.29
C GLN A 79 -4.61 -11.04 -15.98
N LYS A 80 -4.40 -10.18 -14.98
CA LYS A 80 -3.10 -9.63 -14.60
C LYS A 80 -2.72 -9.99 -13.16
N MET A 81 -3.25 -11.11 -12.66
CA MET A 81 -2.78 -11.67 -11.39
C MET A 81 -1.28 -12.01 -11.51
N ASN A 82 -0.49 -11.58 -10.52
CA ASN A 82 0.99 -11.62 -10.48
C ASN A 82 1.75 -10.51 -11.24
N ALA A 83 1.07 -9.54 -11.85
CA ALA A 83 1.72 -8.35 -12.40
C ALA A 83 1.84 -7.24 -11.33
N ALA A 84 2.89 -6.42 -11.43
CA ALA A 84 3.02 -5.23 -10.61
C ALA A 84 1.91 -4.21 -10.96
N ILE A 85 1.22 -3.70 -9.94
CA ILE A 85 0.17 -2.69 -10.09
C ILE A 85 0.74 -1.32 -9.73
N SER A 86 0.67 -0.38 -10.65
CA SER A 86 1.08 1.01 -10.42
C SER A 86 0.01 1.75 -9.61
N LEU A 87 0.40 2.33 -8.47
CA LEU A 87 -0.46 3.09 -7.58
C LEU A 87 -0.52 4.56 -8.04
N LYS A 88 -1.44 4.88 -8.96
CA LYS A 88 -1.59 6.24 -9.51
C LYS A 88 -2.57 7.12 -8.73
N ASN A 89 -3.61 6.52 -8.14
CA ASN A 89 -4.69 7.25 -7.46
C ASN A 89 -4.57 7.09 -5.94
N CYS A 90 -3.72 7.91 -5.32
CA CYS A 90 -3.46 7.86 -3.88
C CYS A 90 -3.58 9.24 -3.21
N THR A 91 -4.15 9.25 -2.01
CA THR A 91 -4.21 10.42 -1.14
C THR A 91 -3.29 10.23 0.07
N TYR A 92 -2.65 11.31 0.51
CA TYR A 92 -1.66 11.33 1.58
C TYR A 92 -2.12 12.29 2.67
N THR A 93 -2.57 11.74 3.81
CA THR A 93 -3.04 12.51 4.97
C THR A 93 -2.04 12.46 6.11
#